data_AF-A0A553FXH6-F1
#
_entry.id   AF-A0A553FXH6-F1
#
_cell.length_a   1.000
_cell.length_b   1.000
_cell.length_c   1.000
_cell.angle_alpha   90.00
_cell.angle_beta   90.00
_cell.angle_gamma   90.00
#
_symmetry.space_group_name_H-M   'P 1'
#
loop_
_entity.id
_entity.type
_entity.pdbx_description
1 polymer ?
#
loop_
_entity_poly.entity_id
_entity_poly.type
_entity_poly.pdbx_seq_one_letter_code
_entity_poly.pdbx_strand_id
1 'polypeptide(L)'
;MSENSHSAVFPFEVSSIALFLPGEALVPFQFRDFLVTFRFFNAEGVELPPAVCSAPVTEAFNEPFVYLKESGVEGVFLETNAARFNPYIKSVDLTVHPWKSHDASVLDSITDSLYAHAIAAESKENLVWKVAP
;
A
#
# COMPACT_ATOMS: atom_id res chain seq x y z
N MET A 1 -14.91 0.01 11.13
CA MET A 1 -13.85 -0.08 10.11
C MET A 1 -13.77 1.29 9.48
N SER A 2 -12.59 1.91 9.41
CA SER A 2 -12.43 3.21 8.75
C SER A 2 -12.80 3.05 7.27
N GLU A 3 -13.52 4.01 6.71
CA GLU A 3 -14.09 3.94 5.34
C GLU A 3 -13.01 3.77 4.23
N ASN A 4 -11.73 3.95 4.57
CA ASN A 4 -10.60 3.91 3.64
C ASN A 4 -9.66 2.70 3.87
N SER A 5 -10.18 1.63 4.46
CA SER A 5 -9.42 0.41 4.73
C SER A 5 -9.76 -0.69 3.74
N HIS A 6 -8.74 -1.32 3.16
CA HIS A 6 -8.90 -2.43 2.22
C HIS A 6 -8.03 -3.61 2.62
N SER A 7 -8.52 -4.80 2.31
CA SER A 7 -7.78 -6.05 2.51
C SER A 7 -7.49 -6.68 1.15
N ALA A 8 -6.24 -7.10 0.95
CA ALA A 8 -5.81 -7.86 -0.22
C ALA A 8 -5.26 -9.22 0.23
N VAL A 9 -5.82 -10.30 -0.33
CA VAL A 9 -5.34 -11.68 -0.12
C VAL A 9 -4.62 -12.15 -1.37
N PHE A 10 -3.36 -12.56 -1.21
CA PHE A 10 -2.52 -12.98 -2.32
C PHE A 10 -2.66 -14.49 -2.59
N PRO A 11 -2.63 -14.92 -3.86
CA PRO A 11 -2.71 -16.35 -4.22
C PRO A 11 -1.50 -17.14 -3.71
N PHE A 12 -0.36 -16.49 -3.48
CA PHE A 12 0.89 -17.06 -2.95
C PHE A 12 1.47 -16.15 -1.87
N GLU A 13 2.51 -16.61 -1.17
CA GLU A 13 3.22 -15.74 -0.24
C GLU A 13 4.03 -14.68 -0.98
N VAL A 14 4.09 -13.48 -0.40
CA VAL A 14 4.67 -12.27 -1.00
C VAL A 14 5.87 -11.81 -0.16
N SER A 15 6.95 -11.48 -0.86
CA SER A 15 8.20 -10.99 -0.26
C SER A 15 8.37 -9.47 -0.34
N SER A 16 7.61 -8.81 -1.21
CA SER A 16 7.65 -7.36 -1.38
C SER A 16 6.35 -6.84 -1.98
N ILE A 17 5.91 -5.64 -1.58
CA ILE A 17 4.85 -4.90 -2.26
C ILE A 17 5.30 -3.46 -2.56
N ALA A 18 4.82 -2.89 -3.65
CA ALA A 18 4.76 -1.46 -3.87
C ALA A 18 3.32 -1.11 -4.24
N LEU A 19 2.80 0.02 -3.77
CA LEU A 19 1.50 0.50 -4.19
C LEU A 19 1.68 1.50 -5.32
N PHE A 20 0.71 1.55 -6.21
CA PHE A 20 0.70 2.52 -7.30
C PHE A 20 -0.72 2.86 -7.75
N LEU A 21 -0.85 4.04 -8.35
CA LEU A 21 -2.06 4.53 -8.98
C LEU A 21 -1.79 4.68 -10.47
N PRO A 22 -2.47 3.92 -11.35
CA PRO A 22 -2.28 4.05 -12.79
C PRO A 22 -2.94 5.33 -13.34
N GLY A 23 -2.42 5.82 -14.47
CA GLY A 23 -3.03 6.90 -15.27
C GLY A 23 -2.37 8.27 -15.13
N GLU A 24 -3.05 9.30 -15.61
CA GLU A 24 -2.74 10.72 -15.39
C GLU A 24 -3.76 11.25 -14.38
N ALA A 25 -3.36 11.71 -13.19
CA ALA A 25 -4.36 12.29 -12.32
C ALA A 25 -4.67 13.73 -12.70
N LEU A 26 -5.96 13.95 -12.89
CA LEU A 26 -6.61 15.25 -12.88
C LEU A 26 -6.68 15.87 -11.47
N VAL A 27 -5.91 15.34 -10.51
CA VAL A 27 -6.05 15.65 -9.09
C VAL A 27 -4.83 16.44 -8.61
N PRO A 28 -5.00 17.66 -8.07
CA PRO A 28 -3.90 18.42 -7.52
C PRO A 28 -3.36 17.73 -6.26
N PHE A 29 -2.15 17.17 -6.36
CA PHE A 29 -1.46 16.49 -5.27
C PHE A 29 -0.09 17.12 -5.01
N GLN A 30 0.29 17.22 -3.74
CA GLN A 30 1.67 17.47 -3.31
C GLN A 30 2.25 16.26 -2.58
N PHE A 31 3.54 16.00 -2.79
CA PHE A 31 4.24 14.92 -2.10
C PHE A 31 4.03 14.99 -0.57
N ARG A 32 3.62 13.84 0.00
CA ARG A 32 3.20 13.66 1.42
C ARG A 32 1.84 14.23 1.79
N ASP A 33 0.95 14.48 0.84
CA ASP A 33 -0.43 14.82 1.19
C ASP A 33 -1.19 13.64 1.81
N PHE A 34 -0.80 12.41 1.45
CA PHE A 34 -1.38 11.17 1.95
C PHE A 34 -0.28 10.20 2.39
N LEU A 35 -0.59 9.38 3.40
CA LEU A 35 0.21 8.24 3.80
C LEU A 35 -0.64 6.96 3.76
N VAL A 36 -0.01 5.83 3.50
CA VAL A 36 -0.66 4.52 3.60
C VAL A 36 -0.04 3.75 4.75
N THR A 37 -0.87 3.29 5.68
CA THR A 37 -0.47 2.35 6.73
C THR A 37 -0.84 0.93 6.36
N PHE A 38 -0.15 -0.04 6.97
CA PHE A 38 -0.33 -1.45 6.67
C PHE A 38 -0.41 -2.31 7.93
N ARG A 39 -1.18 -3.40 7.84
CA ARG A 39 -1.11 -4.56 8.72
C ARG A 39 -0.92 -5.80 7.87
N PHE A 40 -0.05 -6.70 8.31
CA PHE A 40 0.37 -7.84 7.50
C PHE A 40 -0.04 -9.13 8.17
N PHE A 41 -0.42 -10.13 7.38
CA PHE A 41 -0.83 -11.41 7.92
C PHE A 41 -0.11 -12.55 7.20
N ASN A 42 0.22 -13.60 7.94
CA ASN A 42 0.83 -14.81 7.41
C ASN A 42 -0.22 -15.75 6.77
N ALA A 43 0.21 -16.93 6.31
CA ALA A 43 -0.65 -17.92 5.66
C ALA A 43 -1.80 -18.43 6.56
N GLU A 44 -1.62 -18.42 7.89
CA GLU A 44 -2.63 -18.81 8.87
C GLU A 44 -3.57 -17.66 9.26
N GLY A 45 -3.39 -16.45 8.70
CA GLY A 45 -4.17 -15.26 9.03
C GLY A 45 -3.77 -14.59 10.34
N VAL A 46 -2.58 -14.91 10.87
CA VAL A 46 -2.04 -14.28 12.08
C VAL A 46 -1.36 -12.97 11.69
N GLU A 47 -1.71 -11.89 12.41
CA GLU A 47 -1.09 -10.58 12.23
C GLU A 47 0.39 -10.62 12.62
N LEU A 48 1.23 -10.12 11.72
CA LEU A 48 2.67 -10.05 11.88
C LEU A 48 3.06 -8.68 12.46
N PRO A 49 4.05 -8.63 13.37
CA PRO A 49 4.43 -7.39 14.03
C PRO A 49 5.09 -6.40 13.04
N PRO A 50 4.94 -5.08 13.23
CA PRO A 50 5.50 -4.06 12.34
C PRO A 50 6.98 -4.26 11.93
N ALA A 51 7.79 -4.79 12.84
CA ALA A 51 9.21 -5.06 12.65
C ALA A 51 9.54 -6.06 11.51
N VAL A 52 8.57 -6.84 11.02
CA VAL A 52 8.78 -7.77 9.91
C VAL A 52 8.83 -7.06 8.54
N CYS A 53 8.34 -5.82 8.49
CA CYS A 53 8.36 -4.99 7.30
C CYS A 53 9.54 -4.02 7.36
N SER A 54 10.22 -3.83 6.23
CA SER A 54 11.31 -2.84 6.12
C SER A 54 10.83 -1.39 6.09
N ALA A 55 9.54 -1.13 6.34
CA ALA A 55 8.96 0.21 6.35
C ALA A 55 9.13 0.87 7.73
N PRO A 56 9.29 2.21 7.79
CA PRO A 56 9.24 2.93 9.05
C PRO A 56 7.86 2.76 9.71
N VAL A 57 7.81 2.95 11.03
CA VAL A 57 6.57 2.96 11.81
C VAL A 57 6.19 4.40 12.12
N THR A 58 4.92 4.76 11.97
CA THR A 58 4.46 6.11 12.34
C THR A 58 4.37 6.24 13.86
N GLU A 59 4.74 7.39 14.42
CA GLU A 59 4.49 7.67 15.84
C GLU A 59 2.98 7.81 16.14
N ALA A 60 2.18 8.25 15.15
CA ALA A 60 0.76 8.53 15.30
C ALA A 60 -0.12 7.26 15.36
N PHE A 61 0.22 6.24 14.57
CA PHE A 61 -0.60 5.02 14.43
C PHE A 61 0.09 3.76 14.94
N ASN A 62 1.41 3.83 15.21
CA ASN A 62 2.23 2.66 15.54
C ASN A 62 2.14 1.53 14.49
N GLU A 63 1.88 1.91 13.23
CA GLU A 63 1.77 1.02 12.08
C GLU A 63 2.88 1.32 11.06
N PRO A 64 3.38 0.28 10.35
CA PRO A 64 4.23 0.44 9.16
C PRO A 64 3.57 1.36 8.14
N PHE A 65 4.34 2.26 7.54
CA PHE A 65 3.78 3.21 6.58
C PHE A 65 4.71 3.58 5.44
N VAL A 66 4.11 4.04 4.35
CA VAL A 66 4.79 4.67 3.22
C VAL A 66 4.02 5.90 2.76
N TYR A 67 4.73 6.86 2.17
CA TYR A 67 4.09 7.98 1.48
C TYR A 67 3.86 7.62 0.02
N LEU A 68 2.71 8.06 -0.50
CA LEU A 68 2.54 8.17 -1.95
C LEU A 68 3.38 9.34 -2.46
N LYS A 69 4.04 9.14 -3.60
CA LYS A 69 4.82 10.15 -4.32
C LYS A 69 4.47 10.10 -5.79
N GLU A 70 4.68 11.21 -6.49
CA GLU A 70 4.64 11.26 -7.94
C GLU A 70 5.58 10.20 -8.52
N SER A 71 5.07 9.41 -9.46
CA SER A 71 5.89 8.41 -10.14
C SER A 71 6.64 9.06 -11.30
N GLY A 72 7.87 8.61 -11.51
CA GLY A 72 8.65 8.92 -12.72
C GLY A 72 8.48 7.88 -13.82
N VAL A 73 7.52 6.97 -13.68
CA VAL A 73 7.28 5.83 -14.58
C VAL A 73 6.10 6.15 -15.50
N GLU A 74 6.28 5.95 -16.80
CA GLU A 74 5.21 6.15 -17.79
C GLU A 74 3.98 5.30 -17.46
N GLY A 75 2.80 5.94 -17.45
CA GLY A 75 1.51 5.29 -17.16
C GLY A 75 1.20 5.09 -15.67
N VAL A 76 2.10 5.50 -14.77
CA VAL A 76 1.88 5.50 -13.32
C VAL A 76 1.82 6.93 -12.82
N PHE A 77 0.75 7.29 -12.12
CA PHE A 77 0.59 8.61 -11.54
C PHE A 77 1.31 8.73 -10.18
N LEU A 78 0.98 7.84 -9.25
CA LEU A 78 1.60 7.77 -7.93
C LEU A 78 2.15 6.39 -7.67
N GLU A 79 3.21 6.33 -6.85
CA GLU A 79 3.76 5.07 -6.38
C GLU A 79 4.26 5.20 -4.94
N THR A 80 4.59 4.05 -4.35
CA THR A 80 5.34 3.95 -3.11
C THR A 80 6.69 3.29 -3.38
N ASN A 81 7.64 3.47 -2.47
CA ASN A 81 8.80 2.57 -2.47
C ASN A 81 8.34 1.14 -2.14
N ALA A 82 9.07 0.15 -2.65
CA ALA A 82 8.79 -1.25 -2.36
C ALA A 82 9.11 -1.57 -0.89
N ALA A 83 8.11 -2.02 -0.15
CA ALA A 83 8.23 -2.56 1.19
C ALA A 83 8.52 -4.06 1.11
N ARG A 84 9.57 -4.53 1.80
CA ARG A 84 9.96 -5.94 1.84
C ARG A 84 9.55 -6.58 3.16
N PHE A 85 9.31 -7.89 3.12
CA PHE A 85 8.80 -8.66 4.24
C PHE A 85 9.70 -9.85 4.59
N ASN A 86 9.94 -10.04 5.88
CA ASN A 86 10.50 -11.27 6.44
C ASN A 86 9.94 -11.50 7.85
N PRO A 87 9.07 -12.50 8.08
CA PRO A 87 8.66 -13.56 7.14
C PRO A 87 7.77 -13.05 6.00
N TYR A 88 7.54 -13.92 5.00
CA TYR A 88 6.64 -13.62 3.88
C TYR A 88 5.18 -13.48 4.34
N ILE A 89 4.39 -12.73 3.58
CA ILE A 89 3.00 -12.39 3.92
C ILE A 89 2.02 -13.07 2.96
N LYS A 90 0.80 -13.36 3.41
CA LYS A 90 -0.29 -13.92 2.59
C LYS A 90 -1.42 -12.92 2.34
N SER A 91 -1.62 -11.98 3.24
CA SER A 91 -2.54 -10.87 3.05
C SER A 91 -2.04 -9.60 3.71
N VAL A 92 -2.62 -8.48 3.29
CA VAL A 92 -2.33 -7.16 3.82
C VAL A 92 -3.64 -6.40 3.99
N ASP A 93 -3.80 -5.75 5.14
CA ASP A 93 -4.77 -4.68 5.29
C ASP A 93 -4.03 -3.36 5.12
N LEU A 94 -4.60 -2.44 4.37
CA LEU A 94 -4.05 -1.11 4.16
C LEU A 94 -5.10 -0.07 4.48
N THR A 95 -4.63 1.10 4.90
CA THR A 95 -5.49 2.27 5.15
C THR A 95 -4.81 3.49 4.58
N VAL A 96 -5.52 4.24 3.72
CA VAL A 96 -5.05 5.53 3.22
C VAL A 96 -5.49 6.62 4.19
N HIS A 97 -4.54 7.41 4.66
CA HIS A 97 -4.80 8.51 5.60
C HIS A 97 -4.46 9.85 4.96
N PRO A 98 -5.29 10.89 5.17
CA PRO A 98 -4.89 12.26 4.92
C PRO A 98 -3.72 12.62 5.87
N TRP A 99 -2.72 13.33 5.35
CA TRP A 99 -1.58 13.81 6.13
C TRP A 99 -1.45 15.32 6.10
N LYS A 100 -1.30 15.91 4.90
CA LYS A 100 -1.31 17.37 4.72
C LYS A 100 -2.55 17.85 4.00
N SER A 101 -3.03 17.10 3.02
CA SER A 101 -4.30 17.38 2.38
C SER A 101 -5.43 16.81 3.22
N HIS A 102 -6.51 17.58 3.34
CA HIS A 102 -7.76 17.17 3.99
C HIS A 102 -8.91 17.10 2.97
N ASP A 103 -8.59 17.01 1.67
CA ASP A 103 -9.59 16.86 0.63
C ASP A 103 -10.08 15.41 0.58
N ALA A 104 -11.30 15.19 1.07
CA ALA A 104 -11.94 13.89 1.11
C ALA A 104 -12.15 13.31 -0.30
N SER A 105 -12.46 14.14 -1.30
CA SER A 105 -12.71 13.65 -2.67
C SER A 105 -11.46 13.06 -3.32
N VAL A 106 -10.29 13.63 -3.00
CA VAL A 106 -9.00 13.11 -3.43
C VAL A 106 -8.65 11.82 -2.68
N LEU A 107 -8.90 11.79 -1.37
CA LEU A 107 -8.71 10.61 -0.55
C LEU A 107 -9.51 9.43 -1.07
N ASP A 108 -10.80 9.63 -1.36
CA ASP A 108 -11.70 8.60 -1.89
C ASP A 108 -11.19 8.10 -3.26
N SER A 109 -10.81 9.03 -4.15
CA SER A 109 -10.30 8.69 -5.49
C SER A 109 -9.02 7.84 -5.43
N ILE A 110 -8.09 8.20 -4.53
CA ILE A 110 -6.84 7.44 -4.29
C ILE A 110 -7.16 6.06 -3.75
N THR A 111 -8.07 5.99 -2.78
CA THR A 111 -8.46 4.78 -2.06
C THR A 111 -9.10 3.76 -3.02
N ASP A 112 -10.03 4.21 -3.88
CA ASP A 112 -10.75 3.37 -4.84
C ASP A 112 -9.89 2.88 -6.02
N SER A 113 -8.81 3.61 -6.33
CA SER A 113 -8.00 3.39 -7.53
C SER A 113 -6.65 2.73 -7.24
N LEU A 114 -6.37 2.35 -6.00
CA LEU A 114 -5.06 1.86 -5.60
C LEU A 114 -4.80 0.43 -6.12
N TYR A 115 -3.61 0.22 -6.67
CA TYR A 115 -3.10 -1.08 -7.07
C TYR A 115 -1.85 -1.44 -6.27
N ALA A 116 -1.59 -2.73 -6.14
CA ALA A 116 -0.39 -3.30 -5.56
C ALA A 116 0.41 -4.06 -6.63
N HIS A 117 1.69 -3.75 -6.73
CA HIS A 117 2.71 -4.59 -7.33
C HIS A 117 3.31 -5.48 -6.24
N ALA A 118 2.92 -6.76 -6.21
CA ALA A 118 3.41 -7.74 -5.26
C ALA A 118 4.43 -8.68 -5.93
N ILE A 119 5.50 -9.03 -5.21
CA ILE A 119 6.53 -9.98 -5.67
C ILE A 119 6.35 -11.29 -4.91
N ALA A 120 5.99 -12.35 -5.63
CA ALA A 120 5.86 -13.69 -5.05
C ALA A 120 7.20 -14.15 -4.43
N ALA A 121 7.16 -14.74 -3.24
CA ALA A 121 8.36 -15.11 -2.50
C ALA A 121 9.18 -16.21 -3.21
N GLU A 122 8.51 -17.23 -3.73
CA GLU A 122 9.17 -18.38 -4.37
C GLU A 122 9.52 -18.13 -5.85
N SER A 123 8.55 -17.68 -6.65
CA SER A 123 8.74 -17.51 -8.10
C SER A 123 9.39 -16.18 -8.47
N LYS A 124 9.37 -15.18 -7.57
CA LYS A 124 9.77 -13.79 -7.84
C LYS A 124 8.98 -13.12 -8.97
N GLU A 125 7.84 -13.70 -9.35
CA GLU A 125 6.96 -13.11 -10.34
C GLU A 125 6.29 -11.86 -9.78
N ASN A 126 6.09 -10.88 -10.66
CA ASN A 126 5.37 -9.66 -10.33
C ASN A 126 3.88 -9.88 -10.58
N LEU A 127 3.08 -9.56 -9.57
CA LEU A 127 1.62 -9.59 -9.62
C LEU A 127 1.10 -8.16 -9.50
N VAL A 128 0.17 -7.81 -10.38
CA VAL A 128 -0.57 -6.56 -10.30
C VAL A 128 -1.96 -6.87 -9.77
N TRP A 129 -2.35 -6.22 -8.68
CA TRP A 129 -3.63 -6.48 -8.02
C TRP A 129 -4.33 -5.18 -7.65
N LYS A 130 -5.63 -5.05 -7.94
CA LYS A 130 -6.43 -3.91 -7.46
C LYS A 130 -6.76 -4.13 -5.99
N VAL A 131 -6.35 -3.18 -5.15
CA VAL A 131 -6.45 -3.30 -3.70
C VAL A 131 -7.90 -3.21 -3.20
N ALA A 132 -8.73 -2.42 -3.87
CA ALA A 132 -10.17 -2.30 -3.62
C ALA A 132 -10.97 -2.96 -4.76
N PRO A 133 -12.07 -3.68 -4.49
CA PRO A 133 -12.97 -4.19 -5.52
C PRO A 133 -13.57 -3.08 -6.38
#